data_AF-A0A8X6J652-F1
#
_entry.id   AF-A0A8X6J652-F1
#
_cell.length_a   1.000
_cell.length_b   1.000
_cell.length_c   1.000
_cell.angle_alpha   90.00
_cell.angle_beta   90.00
_cell.angle_gamma   90.00
#
_symmetry.space_group_name_H-M   'P 1'
#
loop_
_entity.id
_entity.type
_entity.pdbx_description
1 polymer ?
#
loop_
_entity_poly.entity_id
_entity_poly.type
_entity_poly.pdbx_seq_one_letter_code
_entity_poly.pdbx_strand_id
1 'polypeptide(L)'
;MADAQSFELLKKKRKSFRTAVTKVVNELEAELSNSDLNVDRLSELVETLSIKFELLTLVDQQLEPLFKPEEFDGELEITEEYREKVLLWQFRAKKKFNEFSKPRVTSSSLDYIIPITR
;
A
#
# COMPACT_ATOMS: atom_id res chain seq x y z
N MET A 1 -26.77 -18.58 -18.60
CA MET A 1 -27.38 -17.89 -17.43
C MET A 1 -26.49 -17.91 -16.19
N ALA A 2 -25.62 -18.91 -16.00
CA ALA A 2 -24.70 -18.98 -14.86
C ALA A 2 -23.58 -17.90 -14.85
N ASP A 3 -23.17 -17.44 -16.02
CA ASP A 3 -22.01 -16.53 -16.15
C ASP A 3 -22.35 -15.09 -15.70
N ALA A 4 -23.58 -14.64 -15.96
CA ALA A 4 -24.05 -13.30 -15.56
C ALA A 4 -24.21 -13.15 -14.03
N GLN A 5 -24.66 -14.20 -13.34
CA GLN A 5 -24.73 -14.18 -11.87
C GLN A 5 -23.33 -14.16 -11.24
N SER A 6 -22.38 -14.89 -11.83
CA SER A 6 -20.98 -14.90 -11.39
C SER A 6 -20.32 -13.54 -11.57
N PHE A 7 -20.58 -12.85 -12.69
CA PHE A 7 -20.08 -11.49 -12.95
C PHE A 7 -20.56 -10.46 -11.92
N GLU A 8 -21.86 -10.46 -11.59
CA GLU A 8 -22.42 -9.56 -10.57
C GLU A 8 -21.87 -9.83 -9.16
N LEU A 9 -21.61 -11.10 -8.83
CA LEU A 9 -20.97 -11.48 -7.58
C LEU A 9 -19.51 -11.00 -7.52
N LEU A 10 -18.76 -11.10 -8.62
CA LEU A 10 -17.39 -10.61 -8.72
C LEU A 10 -17.34 -9.08 -8.57
N LYS A 11 -18.25 -8.33 -9.19
CA LYS A 11 -18.37 -6.87 -9.00
C LYS A 11 -18.60 -6.50 -7.52
N LYS A 12 -19.50 -7.21 -6.84
CA LYS A 12 -19.74 -7.00 -5.40
C LYS A 12 -18.49 -7.31 -4.57
N LYS A 13 -17.77 -8.39 -4.91
CA LYS A 13 -16.53 -8.78 -4.24
C LYS A 13 -15.44 -7.72 -4.44
N ARG A 14 -15.25 -7.21 -5.66
CA ARG A 14 -14.35 -6.09 -6.00
C ARG A 14 -14.67 -4.85 -5.17
N LYS A 15 -15.94 -4.45 -5.07
CA LYS A 15 -16.36 -3.31 -4.25
C LYS A 15 -16.03 -3.51 -2.77
N SER A 16 -16.26 -4.70 -2.24
CA SER A 16 -15.92 -5.05 -0.86
C SER A 16 -14.41 -4.96 -0.62
N PHE A 17 -13.60 -5.49 -1.54
CA PHE A 17 -12.15 -5.44 -1.43
C PHE A 17 -11.61 -4.01 -1.57
N ARG A 18 -12.09 -3.21 -2.52
CA ARG A 18 -11.77 -1.76 -2.60
C ARG A 18 -12.09 -1.05 -1.29
N THR A 19 -13.26 -1.31 -0.71
CA THR A 19 -13.63 -0.70 0.58
C THR A 19 -12.65 -1.11 1.68
N ALA A 20 -12.25 -2.39 1.74
CA ALA A 20 -11.31 -2.90 2.72
C ALA A 20 -9.89 -2.32 2.52
N VAL A 21 -9.41 -2.23 1.28
CA VAL A 21 -8.12 -1.63 0.93
C VAL A 21 -8.10 -0.16 1.29
N THR A 22 -9.14 0.61 0.95
CA THR A 22 -9.25 2.03 1.32
C THR A 22 -9.25 2.23 2.84
N LYS A 23 -9.90 1.35 3.62
CA LYS A 23 -9.81 1.42 5.09
C LYS A 23 -8.38 1.26 5.58
N VAL A 24 -7.65 0.26 5.08
CA VAL A 24 -6.25 0.04 5.45
C VAL A 24 -5.36 1.22 5.03
N VAL A 25 -5.59 1.80 3.85
CA VAL A 25 -4.87 3.01 3.41
C VAL A 25 -5.13 4.19 4.37
N ASN A 26 -6.37 4.41 4.78
CA ASN A 26 -6.72 5.49 5.71
C ASN A 26 -6.11 5.26 7.11
N GLU A 27 -6.12 4.02 7.59
CA GLU A 27 -5.45 3.65 8.85
C GLU A 27 -3.94 3.87 8.76
N LEU A 28 -3.34 3.54 7.62
CA LEU A 28 -1.93 3.75 7.35
C LEU A 28 -1.60 5.25 7.28
N GLU A 29 -2.43 6.06 6.64
CA GLU A 29 -2.28 7.52 6.60
C GLU A 29 -2.40 8.15 7.98
N ALA A 30 -3.36 7.70 8.80
CA ALA A 30 -3.52 8.14 10.18
C ALA A 30 -2.30 7.78 11.03
N GLU A 31 -1.81 6.54 10.93
CA GLU A 31 -0.60 6.09 11.62
C GLU A 31 0.61 6.92 11.17
N LEU A 32 0.80 7.14 9.86
CA LEU A 32 1.86 7.97 9.29
C LEU A 32 1.84 9.44 9.73
N SER A 33 0.66 9.94 10.12
CA SER A 33 0.47 11.33 10.59
C SER A 33 0.64 11.47 12.11
N ASN A 34 0.64 10.36 12.85
CA ASN A 34 0.86 10.38 14.29
C ASN A 34 2.33 10.69 14.62
N SER A 35 2.55 11.45 15.70
CA SER A 35 3.90 11.78 16.17
C SER A 35 4.58 10.59 16.86
N ASP A 36 3.81 9.71 17.50
CA ASP A 36 4.26 8.46 18.11
C ASP A 36 3.98 7.28 17.16
N LEU A 37 4.79 7.18 16.12
CA LEU A 37 4.69 6.13 15.10
C LEU A 37 5.00 4.75 15.68
N ASN A 38 4.02 3.84 15.63
CA ASN A 38 4.25 2.44 15.97
C ASN A 38 4.77 1.68 14.74
N VAL A 39 6.05 1.33 14.76
CA VAL A 39 6.74 0.67 13.64
C VAL A 39 6.19 -0.74 13.38
N ASP A 40 5.86 -1.49 14.43
CA ASP A 40 5.28 -2.84 14.31
C ASP A 40 3.90 -2.78 13.67
N ARG A 41 3.05 -1.86 14.15
CA ARG A 41 1.73 -1.61 13.57
C ARG A 41 1.81 -1.14 12.12
N LEU A 42 2.78 -0.28 11.79
CA LEU A 42 2.99 0.18 10.42
C LEU A 42 3.38 -1.00 9.50
N SER A 43 4.22 -1.92 10.00
CA SER A 43 4.60 -3.14 9.27
C SER A 43 3.38 -4.04 9.03
N GLU A 44 2.58 -4.31 10.06
CA GLU A 44 1.35 -5.10 9.96
C GLU A 44 0.35 -4.48 8.96
N LEU A 45 0.19 -3.15 8.98
CA LEU A 45 -0.68 -2.42 8.05
C LEU A 45 -0.19 -2.55 6.60
N VAL A 46 1.13 -2.47 6.36
CA VAL A 46 1.72 -2.62 5.01
C VAL A 46 1.53 -4.04 4.47
N GLU A 47 1.76 -5.05 5.30
CA GLU A 47 1.57 -6.46 4.93
C GLU A 47 0.09 -6.76 4.65
N THR A 48 -0.80 -6.29 5.54
CA THR A 48 -2.25 -6.38 5.38
C THR A 48 -2.72 -5.69 4.10
N LEU A 49 -2.18 -4.51 3.79
CA LEU A 49 -2.48 -3.77 2.56
C LEU A 49 -2.08 -4.57 1.33
N SER A 50 -0.89 -5.20 1.36
CA SER A 50 -0.35 -6.01 0.26
C SER A 50 -1.23 -7.23 -0.03
N ILE A 51 -1.60 -8.00 1.00
CA ILE A 51 -2.47 -9.17 0.86
C ILE A 51 -3.85 -8.78 0.30
N LYS A 52 -4.47 -7.72 0.86
CA LYS A 52 -5.79 -7.27 0.39
C LYS A 52 -5.74 -6.73 -1.04
N PHE A 53 -4.66 -6.07 -1.42
CA PHE A 53 -4.48 -5.55 -2.77
C PHE A 53 -4.24 -6.67 -3.79
N GLU A 54 -3.51 -7.73 -3.42
CA GLU A 54 -3.36 -8.93 -4.25
C GLU A 54 -4.70 -9.64 -4.46
N LEU A 55 -5.51 -9.80 -3.40
CA LEU A 55 -6.87 -10.34 -3.51
C LEU A 55 -7.78 -9.49 -4.42
N LEU A 56 -7.65 -8.16 -4.37
CA LEU A 56 -8.36 -7.26 -5.27
C LEU A 56 -7.91 -7.47 -6.73
N THR A 57 -6.59 -7.55 -6.96
CA THR A 57 -5.99 -7.77 -8.29
C THR A 57 -6.48 -9.08 -8.91
N LEU A 58 -6.56 -10.16 -8.13
CA LEU A 58 -7.09 -11.44 -8.59
C LEU A 58 -8.56 -11.34 -9.01
N VAL A 59 -9.37 -10.53 -8.31
CA VAL A 59 -10.77 -10.30 -8.69
C VAL A 59 -10.87 -9.41 -9.93
N ASP A 60 -10.00 -8.40 -10.07
CA ASP A 60 -9.94 -7.56 -11.27
C ASP A 60 -9.58 -8.38 -12.51
N GLN A 61 -8.60 -9.29 -12.42
CA GLN A 61 -8.25 -10.23 -13.49
C GLN A 61 -9.40 -11.19 -13.85
N GLN A 62 -10.20 -11.61 -12.88
CA GLN A 62 -11.39 -12.43 -13.13
C GLN A 62 -12.51 -11.65 -13.83
N LEU A 63 -12.54 -10.33 -13.66
CA LEU A 63 -13.53 -9.44 -14.28
C LEU A 63 -13.11 -8.97 -15.67
N GLU A 64 -11.82 -8.83 -15.92
CA GLU A 64 -11.23 -8.37 -17.19
C GLU A 64 -11.84 -9.06 -18.44
N PRO A 65 -11.94 -10.40 -18.54
CA PRO A 65 -12.52 -11.06 -19.72
C PRO A 65 -14.05 -11.00 -19.78
N LEU A 66 -14.71 -10.51 -18.73
CA LEU A 66 -16.17 -10.42 -18.63
C LEU A 66 -16.71 -9.03 -19.01
N PHE A 67 -15.83 -8.02 -19.10
CA PHE A 67 -16.21 -6.69 -19.57
C PHE A 67 -16.42 -6.65 -21.08
N LYS A 68 -17.38 -5.84 -21.50
CA LYS A 68 -17.56 -5.53 -22.92
C LYS A 68 -16.45 -4.57 -23.37
N PRO A 69 -16.03 -4.61 -24.65
CA PRO A 69 -15.02 -3.69 -25.18
C PRO A 69 -15.36 -2.22 -24.93
N GLU A 70 -16.65 -1.84 -24.98
CA GLU A 70 -17.09 -0.46 -24.77
C GLU A 70 -16.96 0.02 -23.30
N GLU A 71 -16.91 -0.90 -22.35
CA GLU A 71 -16.82 -0.60 -20.91
C GLU A 71 -15.38 -0.76 -20.38
N PHE A 72 -14.50 -1.36 -21.19
CA PHE A 72 -13.16 -1.77 -20.78
C PHE A 72 -12.24 -0.57 -20.48
N ASP A 73 -12.18 0.41 -21.38
CA ASP A 73 -11.26 1.55 -21.25
C ASP A 73 -11.54 2.37 -19.98
N GLY A 74 -12.81 2.62 -19.67
CA GLY A 74 -13.19 3.35 -18.45
C GLY A 74 -12.97 2.56 -17.16
N GLU A 75 -13.18 1.24 -17.20
CA GLU A 75 -12.92 0.37 -16.04
C GLU A 75 -11.41 0.17 -15.79
N LEU A 76 -10.61 0.17 -16.86
CA LEU A 76 -9.16 0.10 -16.80
C LEU A 76 -8.59 1.38 -16.15
N GLU A 77 -9.02 2.55 -16.60
CA GLU A 77 -8.58 3.85 -16.05
C GLU A 77 -8.86 3.95 -14.54
N ILE A 78 -10.09 3.62 -14.11
CA ILE A 78 -10.47 3.64 -12.68
C ILE A 78 -9.63 2.64 -11.86
N THR A 79 -9.28 1.50 -12.45
CA THR A 79 -8.48 0.46 -11.77
C THR A 79 -7.03 0.89 -11.61
N GLU A 80 -6.43 1.45 -12.65
CA GLU A 80 -5.06 1.94 -12.63
C GLU A 80 -4.91 3.15 -11.69
N GLU A 81 -5.82 4.13 -11.72
CA GLU A 81 -5.80 5.24 -10.75
C GLU A 81 -5.86 4.75 -9.29
N TYR A 82 -6.68 3.73 -9.02
CA TYR A 82 -6.81 3.16 -7.69
C TYR A 82 -5.52 2.42 -7.28
N ARG A 83 -4.93 1.67 -8.22
CA ARG A 83 -3.66 0.97 -8.04
C ARG A 83 -2.52 1.94 -7.74
N GLU A 84 -2.41 3.03 -8.49
CA GLU A 84 -1.40 4.07 -8.25
C GLU A 84 -1.51 4.66 -6.84
N LYS A 85 -2.74 4.95 -6.37
CA LYS A 85 -2.97 5.44 -5.00
C LYS A 85 -2.49 4.44 -3.96
N VAL A 86 -2.80 3.15 -4.11
CA VAL A 86 -2.37 2.11 -3.16
C VAL A 86 -0.83 1.98 -3.16
N LEU A 87 -0.21 1.94 -4.34
CA LEU A 87 1.24 1.84 -4.48
C LEU A 87 1.97 3.03 -3.86
N LEU A 88 1.44 4.25 -4.05
CA LEU A 88 2.01 5.45 -3.45
C LEU A 88 2.07 5.36 -1.92
N TRP A 89 0.99 4.91 -1.29
CA TRP A 89 0.92 4.78 0.16
C TRP A 89 1.77 3.63 0.70
N GLN A 90 1.83 2.49 -0.01
CA GLN A 90 2.79 1.42 0.30
C GLN A 90 4.24 1.93 0.26
N PHE A 91 4.59 2.69 -0.78
CA PHE A 91 5.93 3.25 -0.91
C PHE A 91 6.26 4.23 0.22
N ARG A 92 5.32 5.11 0.59
CA ARG A 92 5.48 6.04 1.71
C ARG A 92 5.69 5.30 3.04
N ALA A 93 4.88 4.29 3.31
CA ALA A 93 4.98 3.46 4.51
C ALA A 93 6.33 2.76 4.60
N LYS A 94 6.75 2.12 3.50
CA LYS A 94 8.03 1.41 3.41
C LYS A 94 9.23 2.36 3.55
N LYS A 95 9.14 3.56 2.96
CA LYS A 95 10.17 4.60 3.10
C LYS A 95 10.31 5.03 4.56
N LYS A 96 9.19 5.29 5.24
CA LYS A 96 9.16 5.64 6.66
C LYS A 96 9.74 4.53 7.53
N PHE A 97 9.31 3.29 7.32
CA PHE A 97 9.90 2.14 8.00
C PHE A 97 11.43 2.08 7.85
N ASN A 98 11.94 2.29 6.63
CA ASN A 98 13.38 2.29 6.36
C ASN A 98 14.12 3.49 7.00
N GLU A 99 13.46 4.63 7.17
CA GLU A 99 14.00 5.77 7.92
C GLU A 99 14.14 5.45 9.42
N PHE A 100 13.20 4.69 10.00
CA PHE A 100 13.27 4.22 11.38
C PHE A 100 14.27 3.08 11.59
N SER A 101 14.41 2.17 10.60
CA SER A 101 15.32 1.03 10.70
C SER A 101 16.77 1.36 10.38
N LYS A 102 17.05 2.51 9.75
CA LYS A 102 18.43 2.98 9.58
C LYS A 102 19.00 3.33 10.95
N PRO A 103 20.18 2.80 11.34
CA PRO A 103 20.86 3.32 12.50
C PRO A 103 21.11 4.81 12.25
N ARG A 104 20.67 5.68 13.16
CA ARG A 104 21.16 7.06 13.21
C ARG A 104 22.67 6.96 13.38
N VAL A 105 23.42 7.07 12.29
CA VAL A 105 24.82 7.43 12.38
C VAL A 105 24.80 8.88 12.86
N THR A 106 24.74 9.07 14.17
CA THR A 106 25.06 10.36 14.76
C THR A 106 26.53 10.58 14.46
N SER A 107 26.81 11.41 13.45
CA SER A 107 28.12 12.01 13.27
C SER A 107 28.37 12.95 14.45
N SER A 108 28.70 12.36 15.60
CA SER A 108 29.10 13.09 16.80
C SER A 108 30.33 12.39 17.37
N SER A 109 31.42 12.51 16.64
CA SER A 109 32.79 12.34 17.14
C SER A 109 33.69 13.33 16.41
N LEU A 110 33.34 14.61 16.50
CA LEU A 110 34.33 15.67 16.61
C LEU A 110 34.64 15.76 18.10
N ASP A 111 35.62 14.99 18.57
CA ASP A 111 36.40 15.25 19.79
C ASP A 111 37.37 14.09 19.97
N TYR A 112 38.59 14.23 19.44
CA TYR A 112 39.82 13.91 20.15
C TYR A 112 41.00 14.46 19.35
N ILE A 113 41.30 15.73 19.60
CA ILE A 113 42.64 16.28 19.42
C ILE A 113 43.52 15.64 20.51
N ILE A 114 44.56 14.90 20.13
CA ILE A 114 45.80 14.85 20.93
C ILE A 114 46.98 14.93 19.95
N PRO A 115 47.69 16.08 19.87
CA PRO A 115 49.03 16.10 19.30
C PRO A 115 49.98 15.68 20.41
N ILE A 116 50.49 14.45 20.34
CA ILE A 116 51.63 14.08 21.19
C ILE A 116 52.90 14.50 20.45
N THR A 117 53.40 15.67 20.84
CA THR A 117 54.80 16.06 20.72
C THR A 117 55.65 15.16 21.59
N ARG A 118 56.57 14.39 20.99
CA ARG A 118 57.93 14.23 21.53
C ARG A 118 58.92 13.77 20.48
#